data_AF-T0Y2F9-F1
#
_entry.id   AF-T0Y2F9-F1
#
_cell.length_a   1.000
_cell.length_b   1.000
_cell.length_c   1.000
_cell.angle_alpha   90.00
_cell.angle_beta   90.00
_cell.angle_gamma   90.00
#
_symmetry.space_group_name_H-M   'P 1'
#
loop_
_entity.id
_entity.type
_entity.pdbx_description
1 polymer ?
#
loop_
_entity_poly.entity_id
_entity_poly.type
_entity_poly.pdbx_seq_one_letter_code
_entity_poly.pdbx_strand_id
1 'polypeptide(L)'
;ARIVHALGDATGRELANCLMGVVRKHEQVSILEHTFVLDLVTEGNRVLGALAWNQQRGLFVMFGRKTILASGGAGALYRETTNPSIATADGHAMAWRAGATLRDMEMVQFHPTTIYIAGSARSLVSEAVRGEGARLIDKAAYRFMPDYHEQAELAPRDVVSRSI
;
A
#
# COMPACT_ATOMS: atom_id res chain seq x y z
N ALA A 1 -12.61 14.90 -13.73
CA ALA A 1 -12.51 14.24 -12.41
C ALA A 1 -11.40 13.19 -12.47
N ARG A 2 -10.35 13.30 -11.63
CA ARG A 2 -9.14 12.44 -11.65
C ARG A 2 -9.28 11.16 -10.80
N ILE A 3 -10.41 11.01 -10.11
CA ILE A 3 -10.72 9.88 -9.22
C ILE A 3 -12.12 9.39 -9.63
N VAL A 4 -12.21 8.12 -10.02
CA VAL A 4 -13.50 7.45 -10.23
C VAL A 4 -14.11 7.26 -8.85
N HIS A 5 -15.33 7.75 -8.62
CA HIS A 5 -16.04 7.58 -7.35
C HIS A 5 -17.08 6.47 -7.52
N ALA A 6 -16.88 5.34 -6.85
CA ALA A 6 -17.91 4.32 -6.69
C ALA A 6 -18.32 4.33 -5.22
N LEU A 7 -19.60 4.63 -4.94
CA LEU A 7 -20.16 4.72 -3.59
C LEU A 7 -19.45 5.74 -2.67
N GLY A 8 -18.99 6.88 -3.19
CA GLY A 8 -18.31 7.92 -2.41
C GLY A 8 -16.79 7.75 -2.39
N ASP A 9 -16.22 7.43 -1.23
CA ASP A 9 -14.78 7.26 -0.96
C ASP A 9 -14.30 5.80 -1.06
N ALA A 10 -15.19 4.87 -1.41
CA ALA A 10 -14.94 3.43 -1.40
C ALA A 10 -14.42 2.84 -2.74
N THR A 11 -13.91 3.69 -3.65
CA THR A 11 -13.45 3.28 -4.99
C THR A 11 -12.55 2.04 -4.99
N GLY A 12 -11.59 1.98 -4.07
CA GLY A 12 -10.64 0.87 -4.00
C GLY A 12 -11.31 -0.47 -3.67
N ARG A 13 -12.33 -0.45 -2.81
CA ARG A 13 -13.08 -1.65 -2.43
C ARG A 13 -13.89 -2.19 -3.60
N GLU A 14 -14.60 -1.32 -4.32
CA GLU A 14 -15.42 -1.74 -5.47
C GLU A 14 -14.57 -2.29 -6.60
N LEU A 15 -13.41 -1.66 -6.88
CA LEU A 15 -12.47 -2.17 -7.86
C LEU A 15 -11.95 -3.56 -7.47
N ALA A 16 -11.54 -3.74 -6.22
CA ALA A 16 -11.07 -5.04 -5.72
C ALA A 16 -12.15 -6.12 -5.80
N ASN A 17 -13.39 -5.79 -5.40
CA ASN A 17 -14.53 -6.70 -5.48
C ASN A 17 -14.84 -7.12 -6.92
N CYS A 18 -14.81 -6.17 -7.85
CA CYS A 18 -15.05 -6.43 -9.27
C CYS A 18 -13.98 -7.38 -9.85
N LEU A 19 -12.69 -7.07 -9.62
CA LEU A 19 -11.59 -7.90 -10.09
C LEU A 19 -11.65 -9.31 -9.48
N MET A 20 -11.88 -9.42 -8.17
CA MET A 20 -12.02 -10.72 -7.51
C MET A 20 -13.21 -11.51 -8.04
N GLY A 21 -14.33 -10.85 -8.35
CA GLY A 21 -15.50 -11.48 -8.97
C GLY A 21 -15.22 -12.04 -10.36
N VAL A 22 -14.36 -11.39 -11.15
CA VAL A 22 -13.92 -11.88 -12.46
C VAL A 22 -12.95 -13.06 -12.29
N VAL A 23 -11.92 -12.90 -11.46
CA VAL A 23 -10.86 -13.90 -11.29
C VAL A 23 -11.41 -15.22 -10.70
N ARG A 24 -12.34 -15.15 -9.73
CA ARG A 24 -12.96 -16.35 -9.13
C ARG A 24 -13.77 -17.19 -10.12
N LYS A 25 -14.20 -16.63 -11.25
CA LYS A 25 -14.95 -17.34 -12.30
C LYS A 25 -14.04 -17.91 -13.40
N HIS A 26 -12.75 -17.59 -13.36
CA HIS A 26 -11.82 -17.99 -14.42
C HIS A 26 -11.21 -19.37 -14.12
N GLU A 27 -11.57 -20.39 -14.89
CA GLU A 27 -11.21 -21.80 -14.64
C GLU A 27 -9.69 -22.06 -14.61
N GLN A 28 -8.91 -21.27 -15.34
CA GLN A 28 -7.45 -21.40 -15.38
C GLN A 28 -6.73 -20.69 -14.22
N VAL A 29 -7.45 -20.02 -13.32
CA VAL A 29 -6.86 -19.34 -12.16
C VAL A 29 -7.17 -20.11 -10.89
N SER A 30 -6.13 -20.52 -10.17
CA SER A 30 -6.24 -21.07 -8.83
C SER A 30 -5.90 -20.00 -7.79
N ILE A 31 -6.82 -19.77 -6.84
CA ILE A 31 -6.61 -18.84 -5.73
C ILE A 31 -6.32 -19.65 -4.47
N LEU A 32 -5.17 -19.41 -3.85
CA LEU A 32 -4.81 -19.96 -2.54
C LEU A 32 -4.86 -18.84 -1.50
N GLU A 33 -6.04 -18.66 -0.90
CA GLU A 33 -6.21 -17.73 0.23
C GLU A 33 -5.43 -18.23 1.46
N HIS A 34 -5.16 -17.33 2.41
CA HIS A 34 -4.46 -17.64 3.67
C HIS A 34 -3.14 -18.42 3.49
N THR A 35 -2.40 -18.11 2.41
CA THR A 35 -1.13 -18.74 2.08
C THR A 35 -0.02 -17.71 2.17
N PHE A 36 0.89 -17.90 3.12
CA PHE A 36 2.03 -17.03 3.34
C PHE A 36 3.21 -17.52 2.49
N VAL A 37 3.80 -16.63 1.70
CA VAL A 37 5.00 -16.95 0.91
C VAL A 37 6.22 -16.51 1.70
N LEU A 38 7.11 -17.47 2.02
CA LEU A 38 8.28 -17.25 2.86
C LEU A 38 9.46 -16.74 2.03
N ASP A 39 9.73 -17.41 0.91
CA ASP A 39 10.85 -17.05 0.03
C ASP A 39 10.67 -17.55 -1.41
N LEU A 40 11.51 -17.04 -2.31
CA LEU A 40 11.59 -17.52 -3.68
C LEU A 40 12.54 -18.71 -3.80
N VAL A 41 12.18 -19.69 -4.61
CA VAL A 41 13.07 -20.80 -4.96
C VAL A 41 13.88 -20.37 -6.17
N THR A 42 15.21 -20.34 -6.05
CA THR A 42 16.12 -19.85 -7.09
C THR A 42 17.14 -20.89 -7.53
N GLU A 43 17.56 -20.82 -8.79
CA GLU A 43 18.72 -21.52 -9.34
C GLU A 43 19.54 -20.50 -10.15
N GLY A 44 20.69 -20.09 -9.61
CA GLY A 44 21.43 -18.94 -10.12
C GLY A 44 20.54 -17.69 -10.16
N ASN A 45 20.46 -17.03 -11.32
CA ASN A 45 19.66 -15.81 -11.52
C ASN A 45 18.22 -16.11 -11.98
N ARG A 46 17.71 -17.33 -11.79
CA ARG A 46 16.36 -17.72 -12.21
C ARG A 46 15.50 -18.08 -11.00
N VAL A 47 14.28 -17.55 -10.98
CA VAL A 47 13.25 -17.95 -10.02
C VAL A 47 12.48 -19.13 -10.61
N LEU A 48 12.42 -20.23 -9.85
CA LEU A 48 11.71 -21.47 -10.22
C LEU A 48 10.33 -21.59 -9.57
N GLY A 49 10.04 -20.72 -8.59
CA GLY A 49 8.83 -20.82 -7.80
C GLY A 49 8.94 -20.08 -6.47
N ALA A 50 8.13 -20.50 -5.50
CA ALA A 50 8.14 -19.94 -4.16
C ALA A 50 7.88 -21.01 -3.08
N LEU A 51 8.55 -20.86 -1.94
CA LEU A 51 8.29 -21.61 -0.72
C LEU A 51 7.15 -20.93 0.04
N ALA A 52 6.09 -21.66 0.31
CA ALA A 52 4.89 -21.15 0.96
C ALA A 52 4.44 -22.04 2.11
N TRP A 53 3.65 -21.45 3.01
CA TRP A 53 3.03 -22.14 4.10
C TRP A 53 1.55 -21.77 4.19
N ASN A 54 0.70 -22.77 4.44
CA ASN A 54 -0.67 -22.54 4.90
C ASN A 54 -1.10 -23.64 5.86
N GLN A 55 -2.20 -23.41 6.58
CA GLN A 55 -2.68 -24.33 7.61
C GLN A 55 -3.08 -25.70 7.03
N GLN A 56 -3.54 -25.75 5.78
CA GLN A 56 -4.04 -26.98 5.15
C GLN A 56 -2.92 -27.91 4.67
N ARG A 57 -1.82 -27.35 4.16
CA ARG A 57 -0.73 -28.09 3.49
C ARG A 57 0.57 -28.10 4.30
N GLY A 58 0.66 -27.29 5.35
CA GLY A 58 1.93 -27.01 6.00
C GLY A 58 2.86 -26.25 5.05
N LEU A 59 4.15 -26.59 5.08
CA LEU A 59 5.17 -26.01 4.21
C LEU A 59 5.21 -26.74 2.86
N PHE A 60 5.16 -26.00 1.75
CA PHE A 60 5.20 -26.57 0.40
C PHE A 60 5.84 -25.62 -0.62
N VAL A 61 6.26 -26.17 -1.76
CA VAL A 61 6.83 -25.39 -2.86
C VAL A 61 5.80 -25.26 -3.99
N MET A 62 5.63 -24.04 -4.49
CA MET A 62 4.87 -23.74 -5.70
C MET A 62 5.83 -23.49 -6.85
N PHE A 63 5.92 -24.44 -7.79
CA PHE A 63 6.73 -24.26 -9.00
C PHE A 63 5.99 -23.42 -10.04
N GLY A 64 6.72 -22.56 -10.74
CA GLY A 64 6.17 -21.70 -11.78
C GLY A 64 7.22 -21.32 -12.80
N ARG A 65 6.84 -21.26 -14.07
CA ARG A 65 7.74 -20.79 -15.15
C ARG A 65 8.07 -19.29 -15.02
N LYS A 66 7.16 -18.54 -14.39
CA LYS A 66 7.23 -17.10 -14.15
C LYS A 66 6.58 -16.83 -12.79
N THR A 67 7.21 -15.96 -12.00
CA THR A 67 6.73 -15.52 -10.70
C THR A 67 6.61 -14.01 -10.72
N ILE A 68 5.46 -13.49 -10.29
CA ILE A 68 5.18 -12.07 -10.19
C ILE A 68 4.93 -11.75 -8.72
N LEU A 69 5.68 -10.80 -8.16
CA LEU A 69 5.44 -10.29 -6.82
C LEU A 69 4.49 -9.10 -6.89
N ALA A 70 3.35 -9.22 -6.20
CA ALA A 70 2.34 -8.17 -6.06
C ALA A 70 1.91 -8.03 -4.59
N SER A 71 2.88 -8.04 -3.67
CA SER A 71 2.68 -8.17 -2.21
C SER A 71 2.28 -6.87 -1.50
N GLY A 72 2.10 -5.77 -2.21
CA GLY A 72 1.91 -4.45 -1.61
C GLY A 72 3.21 -3.83 -1.08
N GLY A 73 3.07 -2.84 -0.19
CA GLY A 73 4.15 -1.96 0.26
C GLY A 73 4.79 -2.33 1.60
N ALA A 74 5.52 -1.35 2.15
CA ALA A 74 6.31 -1.45 3.38
C ALA A 74 5.80 -0.52 4.50
N GLY A 75 4.52 -0.13 4.45
CA GLY A 75 3.97 0.89 5.34
C GLY A 75 3.97 0.51 6.81
N ALA A 76 3.96 -0.78 7.15
CA ALA A 76 3.96 -1.27 8.52
C ALA A 76 5.34 -1.19 9.21
N LEU A 77 6.40 -0.78 8.48
CA LEU A 77 7.70 -0.48 9.09
C LEU A 77 7.67 0.79 9.96
N TYR A 78 6.69 1.67 9.74
CA TYR A 78 6.51 2.90 10.50
C TYR A 78 5.42 2.73 11.55
N ARG A 79 5.68 3.24 12.76
CA ARG A 79 4.73 3.19 13.89
C ARG A 79 3.37 3.79 13.51
N GLU A 80 3.39 4.92 12.82
CA GLU A 80 2.20 5.61 12.35
C GLU A 80 2.03 5.33 10.85
N THR A 81 0.96 4.62 10.49
CA THR A 81 0.70 4.25 9.09
C THR A 81 -0.78 4.11 8.82
N THR A 82 -1.22 4.56 7.64
CA THR A 82 -2.58 4.30 7.14
C THR A 82 -2.70 2.95 6.42
N ASN A 83 -1.58 2.22 6.31
CA ASN A 83 -1.56 0.93 5.65
C ASN A 83 -2.16 -0.15 6.56
N PRO A 84 -2.75 -1.22 5.97
CA PRO A 84 -3.11 -2.38 6.75
C PRO A 84 -1.87 -3.03 7.36
N SER A 85 -2.06 -3.78 8.45
CA SER A 85 -0.97 -4.45 9.18
C SER A 85 -0.17 -5.45 8.33
N ILE A 86 -0.72 -5.89 7.20
CA ILE A 86 -0.08 -6.82 6.26
C ILE A 86 0.94 -6.16 5.32
N ALA A 87 1.08 -4.83 5.32
CA ALA A 87 2.03 -4.12 4.45
C ALA A 87 3.46 -4.13 5.02
N THR A 88 4.01 -5.34 5.21
CA THR A 88 5.25 -5.63 5.96
C THR A 88 6.50 -5.73 5.10
N ALA A 89 6.42 -5.36 3.82
CA ALA A 89 7.52 -5.44 2.86
C ALA A 89 8.00 -6.86 2.49
N ASP A 90 7.19 -7.90 2.72
CA ASP A 90 7.60 -9.29 2.50
C ASP A 90 8.13 -9.55 1.07
N GLY A 91 7.43 -9.05 0.04
CA GLY A 91 7.89 -9.20 -1.35
C GLY A 91 9.16 -8.42 -1.67
N HIS A 92 9.38 -7.26 -1.05
CA HIS A 92 10.65 -6.52 -1.20
C HIS A 92 11.79 -7.36 -0.62
N ALA A 93 11.58 -7.93 0.57
CA ALA A 93 12.56 -8.76 1.24
C ALA A 93 12.87 -10.05 0.46
N MET A 94 11.84 -10.73 -0.07
CA MET A 94 12.01 -11.91 -0.93
C MET A 94 12.76 -11.57 -2.22
N ALA A 95 12.41 -10.48 -2.89
CA ALA A 95 13.11 -10.04 -4.11
C ALA A 95 14.59 -9.76 -3.83
N TRP A 96 14.89 -9.04 -2.76
CA TRP A 96 16.26 -8.75 -2.33
C TRP A 96 17.06 -10.01 -2.04
N ARG A 97 16.49 -10.96 -1.27
CA ARG A 97 17.17 -12.24 -0.97
C ARG A 97 17.38 -13.10 -2.22
N ALA A 98 16.51 -12.99 -3.23
CA ALA A 98 16.67 -13.62 -4.52
C ALA A 98 17.69 -12.90 -5.45
N GLY A 99 18.36 -11.85 -4.97
CA GLY A 99 19.40 -11.12 -5.70
C GLY A 99 18.88 -9.96 -6.55
N ALA A 100 17.61 -9.59 -6.44
CA ALA A 100 17.08 -8.40 -7.13
C ALA A 100 17.59 -7.12 -6.46
N THR A 101 17.87 -6.10 -7.28
CA THR A 101 18.14 -4.75 -6.78
C THR A 101 16.82 -4.06 -6.42
N LEU A 102 16.70 -3.60 -5.18
CA LEU A 102 15.65 -2.69 -4.76
C LEU A 102 16.06 -1.26 -5.06
N ARG A 103 15.09 -0.40 -5.35
CA ARG A 103 15.34 0.97 -5.80
C ARG A 103 14.42 1.95 -5.07
N ASP A 104 14.95 3.14 -4.80
CA ASP A 104 14.26 4.30 -4.22
C ASP A 104 13.53 3.95 -2.90
N MET A 105 14.10 3.02 -2.11
CA MET A 105 13.51 2.51 -0.87
C MET A 105 13.42 3.58 0.23
N GLU A 106 14.22 4.63 0.11
CA GLU A 106 14.20 5.82 0.96
C GLU A 106 13.01 6.76 0.67
N MET A 107 12.35 6.61 -0.49
CA MET A 107 11.27 7.49 -0.93
C MET A 107 9.93 7.07 -0.32
N VAL A 108 9.79 7.27 1.00
CA VAL A 108 8.56 6.97 1.73
C VAL A 108 7.65 8.19 1.79
N GLN A 109 6.41 8.03 1.30
CA GLN A 109 5.41 9.09 1.34
C GLN A 109 4.63 9.07 2.66
N PHE A 110 4.67 10.19 3.39
CA PHE A 110 3.78 10.45 4.51
C PHE A 110 2.57 11.24 4.01
N HIS A 111 1.37 10.72 4.25
CA HIS A 111 0.16 11.46 3.93
C HIS A 111 -0.08 12.56 4.98
N PRO A 112 -0.32 13.82 4.58
CA PRO A 112 -0.36 14.94 5.52
C PRO A 112 -1.55 14.87 6.48
N THR A 113 -2.67 14.29 6.03
CA THR A 113 -3.93 14.28 6.78
C THR A 113 -4.32 12.86 7.17
N THR A 114 -3.97 12.47 8.39
CA THR A 114 -4.40 11.22 9.03
C THR A 114 -5.10 11.54 10.35
N ILE A 115 -6.22 10.86 10.63
CA ILE A 115 -6.91 11.02 11.91
C ILE A 115 -6.08 10.36 13.01
N TYR A 116 -5.76 11.15 14.03
CA TYR A 116 -5.17 10.67 15.27
C TYR A 116 -6.26 10.53 16.34
N ILE A 117 -6.59 9.29 16.68
CA ILE A 117 -7.39 8.95 17.86
C ILE A 117 -6.55 7.97 18.67
N ALA A 118 -6.34 8.26 19.96
CA ALA A 118 -5.59 7.39 20.85
C ALA A 118 -6.22 5.99 20.88
N GLY A 119 -5.41 4.95 20.65
CA GLY A 119 -5.87 3.55 20.59
C GLY A 119 -6.59 3.13 19.31
N SER A 120 -6.75 4.01 18.32
CA SER A 120 -7.36 3.67 17.02
C SER A 120 -6.32 3.58 15.90
N ALA A 121 -6.65 2.81 14.86
CA ALA A 121 -5.90 2.80 13.61
C ALA A 121 -5.88 4.21 12.97
N ARG A 122 -4.79 4.53 12.26
CA ARG A 122 -4.68 5.81 11.54
C ARG A 122 -5.52 5.75 10.28
N SER A 123 -6.68 6.39 10.33
CA SER A 123 -7.54 6.52 9.17
C SER A 123 -7.10 7.69 8.30
N LEU A 124 -7.08 7.47 6.99
CA LEU A 124 -6.77 8.49 6.01
C LEU A 124 -7.93 9.50 5.91
N VAL A 125 -7.64 10.80 5.97
CA VAL A 125 -8.55 11.82 5.44
C VAL A 125 -8.13 12.09 4.01
N SER A 126 -9.00 11.76 3.05
CA SER A 126 -8.70 11.88 1.63
C SER A 126 -8.25 13.29 1.26
N GLU A 127 -7.24 13.37 0.39
CA GLU A 127 -6.80 14.60 -0.26
C GLU A 127 -7.94 15.31 -1.01
N ALA A 128 -8.96 14.55 -1.45
CA ALA A 128 -10.17 15.12 -2.03
C ALA A 128 -10.82 16.17 -1.10
N VAL A 129 -10.73 15.99 0.23
CA VAL A 129 -11.28 16.96 1.19
C VAL A 129 -10.58 18.33 1.09
N ARG A 130 -9.25 18.36 0.89
CA ARG A 130 -8.51 19.59 0.59
C ARG A 130 -8.89 20.16 -0.79
N GLY A 131 -9.09 19.27 -1.77
CA GLY A 131 -9.60 19.62 -3.10
C GLY A 131 -10.97 20.31 -3.10
N GLU A 132 -11.84 19.92 -2.18
CA GLU A 132 -13.18 20.51 -1.98
C GLU A 132 -13.16 21.75 -1.05
N GLY A 133 -11.97 22.31 -0.75
CA GLY A 133 -11.82 23.60 -0.07
C GLY A 133 -11.55 23.53 1.43
N ALA A 134 -11.31 22.34 1.99
CA ALA A 134 -10.85 22.25 3.38
C ALA A 134 -9.48 22.92 3.56
N ARG A 135 -9.30 23.54 4.72
CA ARG A 135 -8.11 24.33 5.07
C ARG A 135 -7.33 23.64 6.18
N LEU A 136 -6.01 23.71 6.10
CA LEU A 136 -5.14 23.30 7.19
C LEU A 136 -4.93 24.52 8.10
N ILE A 137 -5.31 24.37 9.37
CA ILE A 137 -5.20 25.41 10.38
C ILE A 137 -4.41 24.89 11.58
N ASP A 138 -3.67 25.77 12.25
CA ASP A 138 -2.97 25.44 13.48
C ASP A 138 -3.86 25.58 14.72
N LYS A 139 -3.27 25.39 15.91
CA LYS A 139 -3.98 25.53 17.20
C LYS A 139 -4.47 26.95 17.50
N ALA A 140 -3.97 27.96 16.80
CA ALA A 140 -4.39 29.36 16.89
C ALA A 140 -5.41 29.73 15.79
N ALA A 141 -5.94 28.75 15.06
CA ALA A 141 -6.82 28.91 13.91
C ALA A 141 -6.19 29.67 12.73
N TYR A 142 -4.86 29.69 12.66
CA TYR A 142 -4.14 30.31 11.56
C TYR A 142 -3.99 29.35 10.38
N ARG A 143 -4.34 29.82 9.18
CA ARG A 143 -4.15 29.09 7.92
C ARG A 143 -2.72 29.25 7.43
N PHE A 144 -1.86 28.30 7.76
CA PHE A 144 -0.41 28.41 7.59
C PHE A 144 0.10 28.03 6.19
N MET A 145 -0.61 27.18 5.44
CA MET A 145 -0.10 26.66 4.16
C MET A 145 0.32 27.72 3.11
N PRO A 146 -0.37 28.88 2.98
CA PRO A 146 0.06 29.94 2.07
C PRO A 146 1.47 30.48 2.34
N ASP A 147 1.99 30.36 3.56
CA ASP A 147 3.34 30.81 3.90
C ASP A 147 4.42 29.86 3.35
N TYR A 148 4.06 28.60 3.10
CA TYR A 148 4.99 27.56 2.69
C TYR A 148 4.98 27.30 1.17
N HIS A 149 3.83 27.47 0.51
CA HIS A 149 3.69 27.17 -0.91
C HIS A 149 2.53 27.92 -1.55
N GLU A 150 2.71 28.40 -2.79
CA GLU A 150 1.70 29.17 -3.54
C GLU A 150 0.38 28.38 -3.76
N GLN A 151 0.48 27.06 -3.90
CA GLN A 151 -0.68 26.16 -4.05
C GLN A 151 -1.38 25.83 -2.72
N ALA A 152 -0.87 26.35 -1.59
CA ALA A 152 -1.38 26.14 -0.25
C ALA A 152 -1.71 24.65 0.02
N GLU A 153 -2.93 24.32 0.45
CA GLU A 153 -3.36 22.95 0.78
C GLU A 153 -3.31 21.98 -0.41
N LEU A 154 -3.15 22.45 -1.65
CA LEU A 154 -3.03 21.61 -2.85
C LEU A 154 -1.58 21.39 -3.30
N ALA A 155 -0.60 21.87 -2.52
CA ALA A 155 0.81 21.60 -2.77
C ALA A 155 1.13 20.09 -2.75
N PRO A 156 2.27 19.67 -3.34
CA PRO A 156 2.72 18.27 -3.26
C PRO A 156 2.76 17.73 -1.83
N ARG A 157 2.44 16.45 -1.66
CA ARG A 157 2.27 15.83 -0.34
C ARG A 157 3.49 15.98 0.56
N ASP A 158 4.69 15.88 0.01
CA ASP A 158 5.92 16.03 0.76
C ASP A 158 6.12 17.47 1.27
N VAL A 159 5.65 18.48 0.53
CA VAL A 159 5.62 19.88 0.98
C VAL A 159 4.61 20.03 2.13
N VAL A 160 3.36 19.61 1.91
CA VAL A 160 2.29 19.74 2.91
C VAL A 160 2.66 19.01 4.21
N SER A 161 3.18 17.78 4.12
CA SER A 161 3.55 16.99 5.30
C SER A 161 4.72 17.59 6.08
N ARG A 162 5.66 18.29 5.44
CA ARG A 162 6.76 18.99 6.13
C ARG A 162 6.32 20.29 6.81
N SER A 163 5.20 20.87 6.38
CA SER A 163 4.65 22.11 6.94
C SER A 163 3.77 21.91 8.18
N ILE A 164 3.38 20.68 8.50
CA ILE A 164 2.53 20.31 9.66
C ILE A 164 3.38 20.03 10.90
#